data_AF-A0A924M503-F1
#
_entry.id   AF-A0A924M503-F1
#
_cell.length_a   1.000
_cell.length_b   1.000
_cell.length_c   1.000
_cell.angle_alpha   90.00
_cell.angle_beta   90.00
_cell.angle_gamma   90.00
#
_symmetry.space_group_name_H-M   'P 1'
#
loop_
_entity.id
_entity.type
_entity.pdbx_description
1 polymer ?
#
loop_
_entity_poly.entity_id
_entity_poly.type
_entity_poly.pdbx_seq_one_letter_code
_entity_poly.pdbx_strand_id
1 'polypeptide(L)'
;MLRVVAIGFVVALAQGCATGPNVNPADPLEPLNRTVFNLNDGIDRAVFKPVATAYKAITPSPVRTGVNNFFNNIADVWSVVNNALQFKPRQTLETGMRVAVNTVFGLAGVLDIATEMRLPRN
;
A
#
# COMPACT_ATOMS: atom_id res chain seq x y z
N MET A 1 37.94 -0.10 6.90
CA MET A 1 37.79 0.22 5.46
C MET A 1 37.83 -1.02 4.57
N LEU A 2 38.89 -1.83 4.58
CA LEU A 2 39.05 -2.98 3.67
C LEU A 2 37.91 -4.04 3.77
N ARG A 3 37.39 -4.29 4.98
CA ARG A 3 36.26 -5.23 5.20
C ARG A 3 34.93 -4.75 4.61
N VAL A 4 34.67 -3.44 4.63
CA VAL A 4 33.44 -2.85 4.08
C VAL A 4 33.46 -2.88 2.55
N VAL A 5 34.63 -2.64 1.96
CA VAL A 5 34.85 -2.75 0.50
C VAL A 5 34.69 -4.20 0.05
N ALA A 6 35.23 -5.17 0.79
CA ALA A 6 35.09 -6.59 0.47
C ALA A 6 33.62 -7.07 0.54
N ILE A 7 32.86 -6.65 1.54
CA ILE A 7 31.43 -6.97 1.65
C ILE A 7 30.64 -6.34 0.50
N GLY A 8 30.91 -5.08 0.15
CA GLY A 8 30.29 -4.43 -1.00
C GLY A 8 30.58 -5.14 -2.33
N PHE A 9 31.79 -5.66 -2.51
CA PHE A 9 32.20 -6.39 -3.71
C PHE A 9 31.53 -7.78 -3.81
N VAL A 10 31.39 -8.49 -2.69
CA VAL A 10 30.66 -9.77 -2.65
C VAL A 10 29.17 -9.58 -2.94
N VAL A 11 28.56 -8.52 -2.43
CA VAL A 11 27.15 -8.18 -2.72
C VAL A 11 26.96 -7.82 -4.20
N ALA A 12 27.91 -7.12 -4.81
CA ALA A 12 27.86 -6.78 -6.24
C ALA A 12 27.99 -8.02 -7.15
N LEU A 13 28.88 -8.96 -6.80
CA LEU A 13 29.07 -10.20 -7.57
C LEU A 13 27.87 -11.17 -7.45
N ALA A 14 27.13 -11.13 -6.34
CA ALA A 14 25.93 -11.93 -6.16
C ALA A 14 24.76 -11.52 -7.08
N GLN A 15 24.77 -10.32 -7.65
CA GLN A 15 23.70 -9.82 -8.53
C GLN A 15 23.71 -10.50 -9.91
N GLY A 16 24.87 -11.00 -10.37
CA GLY A 16 24.99 -11.68 -11.66
C GLY A 16 24.27 -13.03 -11.75
N CYS A 17 23.96 -13.67 -10.62
CA CYS A 17 23.17 -14.90 -10.56
C CYS A 17 21.64 -14.65 -10.54
N ALA A 18 21.19 -13.40 -10.40
CA ALA A 18 19.76 -13.07 -10.37
C ALA A 18 19.16 -12.89 -11.79
N THR A 19 20.00 -12.69 -12.81
CA THR A 19 19.61 -12.51 -14.21
C THR A 19 19.74 -13.82 -14.99
N GLY A 20 18.63 -14.40 -15.43
CA GLY A 20 18.59 -15.64 -16.22
C GLY A 20 18.79 -15.40 -17.73
N PRO A 21 19.08 -16.43 -18.54
CA PRO A 21 19.12 -16.28 -19.99
C PRO A 21 17.71 -15.93 -20.50
N ASN A 22 17.59 -14.84 -21.27
CA ASN A 22 16.35 -14.18 -21.69
C ASN A 22 15.75 -13.19 -20.67
N VAL A 23 16.56 -12.25 -20.19
CA VAL A 23 16.13 -11.15 -19.33
C VAL A 23 15.16 -10.22 -20.07
N ASN A 24 13.99 -9.95 -19.50
CA ASN A 24 13.13 -8.86 -19.95
C ASN A 24 13.81 -7.52 -19.59
N PRO A 25 14.15 -6.64 -20.55
CA PRO A 25 14.80 -5.37 -20.25
C PRO A 25 13.97 -4.45 -19.33
N ALA A 26 12.64 -4.60 -19.34
CA ALA A 26 11.75 -3.85 -18.45
C ALA A 26 11.65 -4.44 -17.04
N ASP A 27 12.01 -5.72 -16.84
CA ASP A 27 12.12 -6.36 -15.52
C ASP A 27 13.36 -7.27 -15.44
N PRO A 28 14.56 -6.69 -15.24
CA PRO A 28 15.79 -7.47 -15.17
C PRO A 28 15.85 -8.48 -14.01
N LEU A 29 15.02 -8.27 -12.99
CA LEU A 29 14.95 -9.10 -11.79
C LEU A 29 13.78 -10.09 -11.84
N GLU A 30 13.18 -10.33 -13.01
CA GLU A 30 12.05 -11.23 -13.18
C GLU A 30 12.25 -12.62 -12.53
N PRO A 31 13.41 -13.31 -12.67
CA PRO A 31 13.60 -14.62 -12.04
C PRO A 31 13.51 -14.57 -10.51
N LEU A 32 14.04 -13.49 -9.92
CA LEU A 32 13.96 -13.24 -8.48
C LEU A 32 12.53 -12.89 -8.06
N ASN A 33 11.88 -11.98 -8.78
CA ASN A 33 10.50 -11.55 -8.52
C ASN A 33 9.54 -12.75 -8.56
N ARG A 34 9.69 -13.65 -9.54
CA ARG A 34 8.89 -14.88 -9.65
C ARG A 34 9.13 -15.85 -8.51
N THR A 35 10.38 -15.97 -8.05
CA THR A 35 10.72 -16.82 -6.90
C THR A 35 10.07 -16.28 -5.62
N VAL A 36 10.20 -14.98 -5.36
CA VAL A 36 9.57 -14.31 -4.22
C VAL A 36 8.05 -14.37 -4.32
N PHE A 37 7.49 -14.19 -5.52
CA PHE A 37 6.05 -14.33 -5.76
C PHE A 37 5.54 -15.73 -5.38
N ASN A 38 6.23 -16.80 -5.80
CA ASN A 38 5.83 -18.16 -5.46
C ASN A 38 5.88 -18.42 -3.95
N LEU A 39 6.88 -17.87 -3.26
CA LEU A 39 6.95 -17.91 -1.80
C LEU A 39 5.76 -17.18 -1.16
N ASN A 40 5.48 -15.95 -1.60
CA ASN A 40 4.37 -15.15 -1.09
C ASN A 40 3.00 -15.79 -1.36
N ASP A 41 2.79 -16.37 -2.54
CA ASP A 41 1.56 -17.10 -2.90
C ASP A 41 1.40 -18.37 -2.04
N GLY A 42 2.49 -19.09 -1.75
CA GLY A 42 2.49 -20.20 -0.80
C GLY A 42 2.06 -19.77 0.61
N ILE A 43 2.64 -18.69 1.12
CA ILE A 43 2.30 -18.13 2.44
C ILE A 43 0.85 -17.59 2.45
N ASP A 44 0.40 -16.92 1.39
CA ASP A 44 -0.96 -16.42 1.28
C ASP A 44 -1.98 -17.55 1.41
N ARG A 45 -1.82 -18.61 0.63
CA ARG A 45 -2.72 -19.77 0.65
C ARG A 45 -2.73 -20.48 2.00
N ALA A 46 -1.58 -20.58 2.66
CA ALA A 46 -1.43 -21.29 3.92
C ALA A 46 -1.86 -20.47 5.15
N VAL A 47 -1.66 -19.16 5.14
CA VAL A 47 -1.79 -18.30 6.33
C VAL A 47 -2.73 -17.12 6.08
N PHE A 48 -2.40 -16.21 5.16
CA PHE A 48 -3.12 -14.94 5.06
C PHE A 48 -4.56 -15.11 4.56
N LYS A 49 -4.80 -15.95 3.55
CA LYS A 49 -6.13 -16.20 3.01
C LYS A 49 -7.06 -16.89 4.02
N PRO A 50 -6.65 -17.95 4.76
CA PRO A 50 -7.44 -18.48 5.87
C PRO A 50 -7.75 -17.42 6.94
N VAL A 51 -6.77 -16.63 7.37
CA VAL A 51 -6.95 -15.57 8.37
C VAL A 51 -7.93 -14.49 7.88
N ALA A 52 -7.77 -14.01 6.65
CA ALA A 52 -8.67 -13.02 6.05
C ALA A 52 -10.10 -13.54 5.90
N THR A 53 -10.25 -14.82 5.55
CA THR A 53 -11.57 -15.48 5.45
C THR A 53 -12.22 -15.59 6.82
N ALA A 54 -11.48 -16.01 7.84
CA ALA A 54 -11.97 -16.06 9.22
C ALA A 54 -12.37 -14.67 9.71
N TYR A 55 -11.53 -13.65 9.51
CA TYR A 55 -11.84 -12.25 9.85
C TYR A 55 -13.15 -11.79 9.19
N LYS A 56 -13.34 -12.06 7.89
CA LYS A 56 -14.57 -11.73 7.16
C LYS A 56 -15.79 -12.47 7.70
N ALA A 57 -15.64 -13.72 8.13
CA ALA A 57 -16.72 -14.53 8.65
C ALA A 57 -17.18 -14.08 10.04
N ILE A 58 -16.24 -13.74 10.93
CA ILE A 58 -16.56 -13.38 12.33
C ILE A 58 -16.85 -11.89 12.52
N THR A 59 -16.32 -11.02 11.66
CA THR A 59 -16.43 -9.57 11.84
C THR A 59 -17.62 -9.01 11.07
N PRO A 60 -18.59 -8.35 11.73
CA PRO A 60 -19.74 -7.74 11.06
C PRO A 60 -19.34 -6.72 10.00
N SER A 61 -20.14 -6.60 8.95
CA SER A 61 -19.87 -5.66 7.84
C SER A 61 -19.65 -4.21 8.29
N PRO A 62 -20.44 -3.63 9.22
CA PRO A 62 -20.26 -2.25 9.64
C PRO A 62 -18.89 -1.99 10.29
N VAL A 63 -18.39 -2.96 11.07
CA VAL A 63 -17.07 -2.86 11.71
C VAL A 63 -15.97 -2.92 10.67
N ARG A 64 -16.06 -3.84 9.70
CA ARG A 64 -15.08 -3.94 8.61
C ARG A 64 -15.06 -2.68 7.75
N THR A 65 -16.23 -2.13 7.44
CA THR A 65 -16.36 -0.85 6.72
C THR A 65 -15.74 0.29 7.53
N GLY A 66 -16.00 0.37 8.84
CA GLY A 66 -15.42 1.40 9.70
C GLY A 66 -13.89 1.36 9.75
N VAL A 67 -13.31 0.17 9.89
CA VAL A 67 -11.84 -0.01 9.84
C VAL A 67 -11.28 0.41 8.49
N ASN A 68 -11.92 0.00 7.39
CA ASN A 68 -11.50 0.39 6.05
C ASN A 68 -11.57 1.91 5.85
N ASN A 69 -12.64 2.57 6.31
CA ASN A 69 -12.80 4.02 6.23
C ASN A 69 -11.72 4.76 7.03
N PHE A 70 -11.39 4.28 8.23
CA PHE A 70 -10.36 4.87 9.08
C PHE A 70 -9.00 4.88 8.37
N PHE A 71 -8.57 3.74 7.81
CA PHE A 71 -7.30 3.68 7.06
C PHE A 71 -7.36 4.48 5.75
N ASN A 72 -8.52 4.55 5.09
CA ASN A 72 -8.71 5.41 3.92
C ASN A 72 -8.58 6.89 4.28
N ASN A 73 -9.08 7.33 5.44
CA ASN A 73 -8.93 8.70 5.92
C ASN A 73 -7.45 9.06 6.15
N ILE A 74 -6.66 8.13 6.70
CA ILE A 74 -5.20 8.29 6.85
C ILE A 74 -4.51 8.35 5.47
N ALA A 75 -4.90 7.49 4.54
CA ALA A 75 -4.36 7.52 3.17
C ALA A 75 -4.69 8.85 2.48
N ASP A 76 -5.88 9.39 2.69
CA ASP A 76 -6.31 10.68 2.14
C ASP A 76 -5.42 11.83 2.67
N VAL A 77 -4.91 11.78 3.91
CA VAL A 77 -3.90 12.74 4.41
C VAL A 77 -2.64 12.73 3.55
N TRP A 78 -2.15 11.53 3.20
CA TRP A 78 -0.99 11.41 2.32
C TRP A 78 -1.29 11.92 0.91
N SER A 79 -2.50 11.69 0.40
CA SER A 79 -2.96 12.25 -0.87
C SER A 79 -3.01 13.78 -0.85
N VAL A 80 -3.41 14.42 0.25
CA VAL A 80 -3.35 15.88 0.41
C VAL A 80 -1.92 16.39 0.24
N VAL A 81 -0.97 15.75 0.92
CA VAL A 81 0.46 16.12 0.82
C VAL A 81 0.96 15.96 -0.62
N ASN A 82 0.69 14.82 -1.26
CA ASN A 82 1.12 14.59 -2.65
C ASN A 82 0.47 15.57 -3.64
N ASN A 83 -0.82 15.87 -3.50
CA ASN A 83 -1.52 16.80 -4.36
C ASN A 83 -1.01 18.23 -4.19
N ALA A 84 -0.70 18.63 -2.95
CA ALA A 84 -0.09 19.93 -2.67
C ALA A 84 1.29 20.03 -3.32
N LEU A 85 2.15 19.01 -3.15
CA LEU A 85 3.49 18.97 -3.76
C LEU A 85 3.45 18.92 -5.30
N GLN A 86 2.41 18.33 -5.88
CA GLN A 86 2.19 18.29 -7.33
C GLN A 86 1.47 19.55 -7.87
N PHE A 87 1.26 20.59 -7.06
CA PHE A 87 0.54 21.81 -7.43
C PHE A 87 -0.86 21.55 -8.02
N LYS A 88 -1.61 20.63 -7.41
CA LYS A 88 -2.99 20.27 -7.78
C LYS A 88 -4.01 20.87 -6.80
N PRO A 89 -4.29 22.19 -6.85
CA PRO A 89 -5.02 22.89 -5.78
C PRO A 89 -6.43 22.37 -5.55
N ARG A 90 -7.15 22.01 -6.63
CA ARG A 90 -8.50 21.47 -6.54
C ARG A 90 -8.53 20.15 -5.77
N GLN A 91 -7.67 19.20 -6.14
CA GLN A 91 -7.58 17.90 -5.50
C GLN A 91 -7.10 18.01 -4.05
N THR A 92 -6.15 18.91 -3.76
CA THR A 92 -5.70 19.20 -2.39
C THR A 92 -6.86 19.65 -1.51
N LEU A 93 -7.70 20.57 -2.01
CA LEU A 93 -8.84 21.08 -1.25
C LEU A 93 -9.95 20.03 -1.12
N GLU A 94 -10.30 19.33 -2.20
CA GLU A 94 -11.33 18.28 -2.17
C GLU A 94 -10.94 17.16 -1.18
N THR A 95 -9.75 16.59 -1.31
CA THR A 95 -9.27 15.54 -0.39
C THR A 95 -9.04 16.07 1.02
N GLY A 96 -8.57 17.31 1.17
CA GLY A 96 -8.40 17.95 2.48
C GLY A 96 -9.72 18.15 3.23
N MET A 97 -10.78 18.55 2.51
CA MET A 97 -12.12 18.64 3.07
C MET A 97 -12.67 17.28 3.47
N ARG A 98 -12.41 16.22 2.69
CA ARG A 98 -12.77 14.85 3.07
C ARG A 98 -12.11 14.46 4.40
N VAL A 99 -10.80 14.67 4.52
CA VAL A 99 -10.06 14.40 5.76
C VAL A 99 -10.64 15.17 6.94
N ALA A 100 -10.88 16.47 6.78
CA ALA A 100 -11.41 17.31 7.85
C ALA A 100 -12.80 16.82 8.31
N VAL A 101 -13.72 16.60 7.37
CA VAL A 101 -15.09 16.17 7.66
C VAL A 101 -15.11 14.78 8.30
N ASN A 102 -14.42 13.80 7.71
CA ASN A 102 -14.39 12.43 8.22
C ASN A 102 -13.68 12.36 9.58
N THR A 103 -12.68 13.20 9.83
CA THR A 103 -11.99 13.22 11.12
C THR A 103 -12.87 13.83 12.22
N VAL A 104 -13.50 14.97 11.95
CA VAL A 104 -14.28 15.72 12.94
C VAL A 104 -15.65 15.13 13.17
N PHE A 105 -16.41 14.88 12.10
CA PHE A 105 -17.80 14.41 12.18
C PHE A 105 -17.91 12.90 11.97
N GLY A 106 -16.91 12.28 11.36
CA GLY A 106 -16.89 10.85 11.06
C GLY A 106 -16.18 9.98 12.09
N LEU A 107 -16.02 10.44 13.33
CA LEU A 107 -15.31 9.71 14.40
C LEU A 107 -13.88 9.31 13.98
N ALA A 108 -13.03 10.29 13.69
CA ALA A 108 -11.66 10.09 13.22
C ALA A 108 -11.54 9.31 11.88
N GLY A 109 -12.62 9.27 11.09
CA GLY A 109 -12.68 8.61 9.80
C GLY A 109 -13.32 7.23 9.80
N VAL A 110 -13.85 6.75 10.92
CA VAL A 110 -14.62 5.49 10.97
C VAL A 110 -15.90 5.60 10.13
N LEU A 111 -16.55 6.76 10.12
CA LEU A 111 -17.72 7.06 9.30
C LEU A 111 -17.31 7.96 8.14
N ASP A 112 -17.70 7.59 6.92
CA ASP A 112 -17.38 8.34 5.71
C ASP A 112 -18.47 9.38 5.37
N ILE A 113 -18.59 10.39 6.22
CA ILE A 113 -19.55 11.49 6.09
C ILE A 113 -19.30 12.32 4.81
N ALA A 114 -18.04 12.45 4.41
CA ALA A 114 -17.65 13.19 3.23
C ALA A 114 -18.27 12.63 1.94
N THR A 115 -18.42 11.31 1.84
CA THR A 115 -19.09 10.67 0.70
C THR A 115 -20.59 10.95 0.68
N GLU A 116 -21.25 10.95 1.83
CA GLU A 116 -22.67 11.36 1.93
C GLU A 116 -22.88 12.83 1.51
N MET A 117 -21.87 13.68 1.75
CA MET A 117 -21.82 15.07 1.28
C MET A 117 -21.42 15.21 -0.20
N ARG A 118 -21.22 14.09 -0.92
CA ARG A 118 -20.81 14.04 -2.33
C ARG A 118 -19.45 14.69 -2.62
N LEU A 119 -18.54 14.69 -1.66
CA LEU A 119 -17.17 15.13 -1.90
C LEU A 119 -16.42 14.08 -2.74
N PRO A 120 -15.83 14.46 -3.89
CA PRO A 120 -15.10 13.53 -4.74
C PRO A 120 -13.81 13.04 -4.04
N ARG A 121 -13.43 11.78 -4.30
CA ARG A 121 -12.19 11.19 -3.80
C ARG A 121 -11.21 11.03 -4.96
N ASN A 122 -10.03 11.65 -4.84
CA ASN A 122 -8.98 11.72 -5.87
C ASN A 122 -7.64 11.21 -5.34
#